data_AF-E6XAM3-F1
#
_entry.id   AF-E6XAM3-F1
#
_cell.length_a   1.000
_cell.length_b   1.000
_cell.length_c   1.000
_cell.angle_alpha   90.00
_cell.angle_beta   90.00
_cell.angle_gamma   90.00
#
_symmetry.space_group_name_H-M   'P 1'
#
loop_
_entity.id
_entity.type
_entity.pdbx_description
1 polymer ?
#
loop_
_entity_poly.entity_id
_entity_poly.type
_entity_poly.pdbx_seq_one_letter_code
_entity_poly.pdbx_strand_id
1 'polypeptide(L)'
;MSLEKEIKEEFIKGLKLIVKQGYNPEIATKYAFDFYLKNKITDKILYEVVEDIMIIDSGPEFILTEKELITLVKEKLNINISSVID
;
A
#
# COMPACT_ATOMS: atom_id res chain seq x y z
N MET A 1 5.11 12.94 17.74
CA MET A 1 5.06 12.43 16.36
C MET A 1 3.80 13.01 15.72
N SER A 2 3.78 13.36 14.43
CA SER A 2 2.54 13.88 13.82
C SER A 2 1.60 12.73 13.47
N LEU A 3 0.29 12.96 13.55
CA LEU A 3 -0.74 11.97 13.19
C LEU A 3 -0.57 11.46 11.76
N GLU A 4 -0.21 12.33 10.82
CA GLU A 4 0.06 11.96 9.42
C GLU A 4 1.21 10.95 9.30
N LYS A 5 2.27 11.12 10.09
CA LYS A 5 3.41 10.20 10.11
C LYS A 5 2.99 8.83 10.67
N GLU A 6 2.18 8.81 11.71
CA GLU A 6 1.64 7.58 12.30
C GLU A 6 0.77 6.80 11.31
N ILE A 7 -0.15 7.49 10.63
CA ILE A 7 -1.02 6.91 9.59
C ILE A 7 -0.17 6.33 8.45
N LYS A 8 0.82 7.07 7.95
CA LYS A 8 1.73 6.58 6.90
C LYS A 8 2.50 5.34 7.35
N GLU A 9 3.02 5.33 8.57
CA GLU A 9 3.75 4.18 9.13
C GLU A 9 2.86 2.96 9.32
N GLU A 10 1.61 3.14 9.77
CA GLU A 10 0.61 2.06 9.84
C GLU A 10 0.38 1.46 8.46
N PHE A 11 0.15 2.31 7.45
CA PHE A 11 -0.09 1.85 6.09
C PHE A 11 1.05 0.99 5.55
N ILE A 12 2.28 1.48 5.68
CA ILE A 12 3.49 0.81 5.20
C ILE A 12 3.74 -0.50 5.94
N LYS A 13 3.48 -0.57 7.24
CA LYS A 13 3.63 -1.81 8.03
C LYS A 13 2.69 -2.91 7.52
N GLY A 14 1.44 -2.58 7.21
CA GLY A 14 0.51 -3.56 6.66
C GLY A 14 0.92 -4.05 5.27
N LEU A 15 1.39 -3.17 4.37
CA LEU A 15 1.91 -3.60 3.07
C LEU A 15 3.12 -4.52 3.20
N LYS A 16 4.07 -4.21 4.09
CA LYS A 16 5.21 -5.09 4.38
C LYS A 16 4.76 -6.47 4.88
N LEU A 17 3.71 -6.53 5.69
CA LEU A 17 3.17 -7.80 6.18
C LEU A 17 2.56 -8.61 5.03
N ILE A 18 1.79 -7.97 4.14
CA ILE A 18 1.18 -8.60 2.97
C ILE A 18 2.26 -9.20 2.06
N VAL A 19 3.30 -8.42 1.72
CA VAL A 19 4.43 -8.91 0.92
C VAL A 19 5.15 -10.07 1.62
N LYS A 20 5.38 -9.97 2.93
CA LYS A 20 6.06 -11.03 3.69
C LYS A 20 5.26 -12.34 3.76
N GLN A 21 3.93 -12.28 3.75
CA GLN A 21 3.05 -13.44 3.88
C GLN A 21 2.75 -14.14 2.54
N GLY A 22 3.30 -13.62 1.43
CA GLY A 22 2.93 -14.04 0.09
C GLY A 22 1.88 -13.09 -0.46
N TYR A 23 2.31 -12.22 -1.37
CA TYR A 23 1.46 -11.19 -1.95
C TYR A 23 0.25 -11.78 -2.67
N ASN A 24 -0.92 -11.17 -2.44
CA ASN A 24 -2.17 -11.43 -3.15
C ASN A 24 -2.85 -10.06 -3.43
N PRO A 25 -3.18 -9.76 -4.70
CA PRO A 25 -3.86 -8.52 -5.08
C PRO A 25 -5.16 -8.25 -4.32
N GLU A 26 -6.01 -9.26 -4.12
CA GLU A 26 -7.29 -9.15 -3.40
C GLU A 26 -7.06 -8.71 -1.93
N ILE A 27 -6.06 -9.29 -1.28
CA ILE A 27 -5.69 -8.94 0.11
C ILE A 27 -5.18 -7.50 0.17
N ALA A 28 -4.35 -7.09 -0.78
CA ALA A 28 -3.83 -5.72 -0.86
C ALA A 28 -4.93 -4.69 -1.12
N THR A 29 -5.85 -4.97 -2.05
CA THR A 29 -7.03 -4.15 -2.31
C THR A 29 -7.89 -4.01 -1.07
N LYS A 30 -8.25 -5.13 -0.43
CA LYS A 30 -9.06 -5.12 0.79
C LYS A 30 -8.40 -4.30 1.90
N TYR A 31 -7.10 -4.48 2.10
CA TYR A 31 -6.34 -3.74 3.09
C TYR A 31 -6.35 -2.23 2.83
N ALA A 32 -6.11 -1.80 1.58
CA ALA A 32 -6.12 -0.39 1.22
C ALA A 32 -7.51 0.25 1.39
N PHE A 33 -8.57 -0.49 1.01
CA PHE A 33 -9.94 -0.05 1.19
C PHE A 33 -10.33 0.10 2.67
N ASP A 34 -10.03 -0.91 3.49
CA ASP A 34 -10.29 -0.86 4.94
C ASP A 34 -9.48 0.27 5.60
N PHE A 35 -8.24 0.51 5.15
CA PHE A 35 -7.38 1.59 5.62
C PHE A 35 -7.94 2.97 5.27
N TYR A 36 -8.45 3.15 4.05
CA TYR A 36 -9.10 4.37 3.59
C TYR A 36 -10.33 4.71 4.43
N LEU A 37 -11.18 3.72 4.72
CA LEU A 37 -12.39 3.94 5.52
C LEU A 37 -12.08 4.32 6.98
N LYS A 38 -11.00 3.78 7.54
CA LYS A 38 -10.62 4.00 8.94
C LYS A 38 -9.93 5.34 9.18
N ASN A 39 -9.19 5.85 8.21
CA ASN A 39 -8.24 6.95 8.41
C ASN A 39 -8.61 8.20 7.59
N LYS A 40 -8.53 9.37 8.22
CA LYS A 40 -8.59 10.65 7.50
C LYS A 40 -7.20 10.97 6.92
N ILE A 41 -6.97 10.57 5.68
CA ILE A 41 -5.70 10.79 4.98
C ILE A 41 -5.64 12.22 4.43
N THR A 42 -4.73 13.04 4.95
CA THR A 42 -4.48 14.42 4.49
C THR A 42 -3.23 14.55 3.62
N ASP A 43 -2.29 13.60 3.74
CA ASP A 43 -1.13 13.50 2.86
C ASP A 43 -1.59 13.03 1.47
N LYS A 44 -1.47 13.94 0.48
CA LYS A 44 -1.91 13.70 -0.90
C LYS A 44 -1.20 12.51 -1.54
N ILE A 45 0.10 12.33 -1.30
CA ILE A 45 0.87 11.25 -1.93
C ILE A 45 0.46 9.91 -1.32
N LEU A 46 0.25 9.87 -0.01
CA LEU A 46 -0.26 8.67 0.65
C LEU A 46 -1.67 8.32 0.16
N TYR A 47 -2.53 9.32 0.01
CA TYR A 47 -3.88 9.15 -0.53
C TYR A 47 -3.88 8.52 -1.92
N GLU A 48 -3.07 9.05 -2.84
CA GLU A 48 -2.93 8.50 -4.20
C GLU A 48 -2.47 7.05 -4.20
N VAL A 49 -1.49 6.69 -3.35
CA VAL A 49 -1.02 5.30 -3.25
C VAL A 49 -2.10 4.37 -2.70
N VAL A 50 -2.89 4.83 -1.72
CA VAL A 50 -4.01 4.05 -1.18
C VAL A 50 -5.07 3.82 -2.25
N GLU A 51 -5.45 4.86 -3.00
CA GLU A 51 -6.41 4.72 -4.10
C GLU A 51 -5.91 3.81 -5.22
N ASP A 52 -4.64 3.94 -5.63
CA ASP A 52 -4.06 3.07 -6.66
C ASP A 52 -4.15 1.60 -6.24
N ILE A 53 -3.87 1.28 -4.97
CA ILE A 53 -3.95 -0.09 -4.44
C ILE A 53 -5.39 -0.56 -4.28
N MET A 54 -6.33 0.33 -3.96
CA MET A 54 -7.75 -0.02 -3.87
C MET A 54 -8.34 -0.54 -5.18
N ILE A 55 -7.81 -0.14 -6.33
CA ILE A 55 -8.38 -0.50 -7.63
C ILE A 55 -7.69 -1.69 -8.31
N ILE A 56 -6.62 -2.26 -7.73
CA ILE A 56 -5.82 -3.28 -8.43
C ILE A 56 -6.57 -4.59 -8.71
N ASP A 57 -7.65 -4.88 -7.97
CA ASP A 57 -8.52 -6.03 -8.22
C ASP A 57 -9.81 -5.66 -8.99
N SER A 58 -9.87 -4.47 -9.60
CA SER A 58 -11.05 -3.99 -10.34
C SER A 58 -11.14 -4.49 -11.78
N GLY A 59 -10.18 -5.32 -12.21
CA GLY A 59 -10.12 -5.89 -13.55
C GLY A 59 -8.70 -6.34 -13.93
N PRO A 60 -8.52 -7.23 -14.91
CA PRO A 60 -7.22 -7.78 -15.30
C PRO A 60 -6.16 -6.72 -15.63
N GLU A 61 -6.58 -5.58 -16.16
CA GLU A 61 -5.72 -4.46 -16.53
C GLU A 61 -5.17 -3.66 -15.34
N PHE A 62 -5.75 -3.83 -14.15
CA PHE A 62 -5.35 -3.15 -12.93
C PHE A 62 -4.56 -4.06 -11.98
N ILE A 63 -4.53 -5.36 -12.23
CA ILE A 63 -3.83 -6.33 -11.38
C ILE A 63 -2.34 -6.03 -11.38
N LEU A 64 -1.85 -5.58 -10.23
CA LEU A 64 -0.42 -5.45 -9.99
C LEU A 64 0.16 -6.76 -9.47
N THR A 65 1.33 -7.13 -9.97
CA THR A 65 2.21 -8.13 -9.36
C THR A 65 2.86 -7.57 -8.08
N GLU A 66 3.43 -8.44 -7.25
CA GLU A 66 4.18 -8.03 -6.05
C GLU A 66 5.27 -7.01 -6.37
N LYS A 67 6.01 -7.23 -7.47
CA LYS A 67 7.09 -6.35 -7.90
C LYS A 67 6.57 -4.97 -8.31
N GLU A 68 5.43 -4.91 -8.97
CA GLU A 68 4.79 -3.65 -9.37
C GLU A 68 4.26 -2.88 -8.15
N LEU A 69 3.67 -3.56 -7.17
CA LEU A 69 3.29 -2.95 -5.89
C LEU A 69 4.52 -2.35 -5.17
N ILE A 70 5.61 -3.12 -5.05
CA ILE A 70 6.86 -2.65 -4.43
C ILE A 70 7.40 -1.42 -5.16
N THR A 71 7.34 -1.44 -6.49
CA THR A 71 7.81 -0.34 -7.35
C THR A 71 6.96 0.91 -7.14
N LEU A 72 5.63 0.80 -7.17
CA LEU A 72 4.68 1.88 -6.91
C LEU A 72 4.98 2.58 -5.58
N VAL A 73 5.14 1.81 -4.50
CA VAL A 73 5.40 2.35 -3.16
C VAL A 73 6.78 2.99 -3.08
N LYS A 74 7.80 2.40 -3.72
CA LYS A 74 9.15 2.96 -3.78
C LYS A 74 9.18 4.29 -4.54
N GLU A 75 8.53 4.38 -5.69
CA GLU A 75 8.54 5.58 -6.52
C GLU A 75 7.73 6.72 -5.90
N LYS A 76 6.53 6.43 -5.38
CA LYS A 76 5.67 7.48 -4.80
C LYS A 76 6.07 7.88 -3.39
N LEU A 77 6.44 6.93 -2.53
CA LEU A 77 6.69 7.19 -1.10
C LEU A 77 8.17 7.18 -0.71
N ASN A 78 9.07 6.80 -1.62
CA ASN A 78 10.50 6.60 -1.36
C ASN A 78 10.76 5.60 -0.21
N ILE A 79 9.97 4.53 -0.16
CA ILE A 79 10.04 3.49 0.87
C ILE A 79 10.15 2.12 0.22
N ASN A 80 11.08 1.30 0.69
CA ASN A 80 11.14 -0.11 0.31
C ASN A 80 10.27 -0.96 1.25
N ILE A 81 9.35 -1.74 0.65
CA ILE A 81 8.47 -2.68 1.35
C ILE A 81 8.78 -4.16 1.03
N SER A 82 9.85 -4.44 0.28
CA SER A 82 10.27 -5.82 -0.02
C SER A 82 10.57 -6.61 1.25
N SER A 83 10.28 -7.91 1.22
CA SER A 83 10.60 -8.87 2.29
C SER A 83 12.09 -9.25 2.36
N VAL A 84 12.89 -8.84 1.37
CA VAL A 84 14.33 -9.03 1.38
C VAL A 84 14.92 -8.13 2.47
N ILE A 85 15.45 -8.78 3.52
CA ILE A 85 16.27 -8.16 4.56
C ILE A 85 17.51 -7.61 3.84
N ASP A 86 17.74 -6.30 3.93
CA ASP A 86 19.05 -5.71 3.61
C ASP A 86 20.12 -6.24 4.56
#